data_AF-A0A1G1AET9-F1
#
_entry.id   AF-A0A1G1AET9-F1
#
_cell.length_a   1.000
_cell.length_b   1.000
_cell.length_c   1.000
_cell.angle_alpha   90.00
_cell.angle_beta   90.00
_cell.angle_gamma   90.00
#
_symmetry.space_group_name_H-M   'P 1'
#
loop_
_entity.id
_entity.type
_entity.pdbx_description
1 polymer ?
#
loop_
_entity_poly.entity_id
_entity_poly.type
_entity_poly.pdbx_seq_one_letter_code
_entity_poly.pdbx_strand_id
1 'polypeptide(L)'
;MNENKPVVETFDTKPLTSLLAKKGRLQKKRDDLLNLETSLPEEIAEVAKEMDPLDSKCADTLLILKARLECLPDKITEVDNEIAQVNEKLDEALVEAVSFLESIWAKDNELATTAAIQALQPWCTSNAEARNIAVSLPRISMLANSVRSVLYATDGEAKARLFLDLLKRYQDSGTLLHDDVLACLPTNSETKN
;
A
#
# COMPACT_ATOMS: atom_id res chain seq x y z
N MET A 1 12.09 4.07 -28.26
CA MET A 1 11.14 4.73 -27.34
C MET A 1 10.16 3.66 -26.89
N ASN A 2 10.01 3.44 -25.59
CA ASN A 2 9.16 2.37 -25.07
C ASN A 2 7.69 2.80 -25.19
N GLU A 3 6.95 2.26 -26.16
CA GLU A 3 5.53 2.58 -26.41
C GLU A 3 4.59 2.21 -25.23
N ASN A 4 5.12 1.59 -24.17
CA ASN A 4 4.37 1.20 -22.98
C ASN A 4 4.42 2.20 -21.82
N LYS A 5 5.29 3.22 -21.88
CA LYS A 5 5.30 4.33 -20.92
C LYS A 5 3.95 5.10 -20.77
N PRO A 6 3.10 5.27 -21.82
CA PRO A 6 1.91 6.11 -21.72
C PRO A 6 0.81 5.56 -20.81
N VAL A 7 0.71 4.23 -20.64
CA VAL A 7 -0.42 3.63 -19.90
C VAL A 7 -0.31 3.88 -18.41
N VAL A 8 0.91 4.01 -17.88
CA VAL A 8 1.15 4.15 -16.43
C VAL A 8 1.26 5.59 -15.97
N GLU A 9 1.52 6.51 -16.90
CA GLU A 9 1.49 7.94 -16.65
C GLU A 9 0.06 8.49 -16.48
N THR A 10 -0.99 7.71 -16.82
CA THR A 10 -2.39 8.15 -16.69
C THR A 10 -3.04 7.84 -15.35
N PHE A 11 -2.45 6.96 -14.52
CA PHE A 11 -3.05 6.63 -13.23
C PHE A 11 -2.77 7.72 -12.21
N ASP A 12 -3.83 8.40 -11.78
CA ASP A 12 -3.73 9.41 -10.74
C ASP A 12 -3.50 8.74 -9.37
N THR A 13 -2.28 8.85 -8.85
CA THR A 13 -1.93 8.34 -7.51
C THR A 13 -2.34 9.29 -6.39
N LYS A 14 -2.82 10.50 -6.69
CA LYS A 14 -3.19 11.51 -5.69
C LYS A 14 -4.29 11.04 -4.74
N PRO A 15 -5.35 10.32 -5.16
CA PRO A 15 -6.38 9.83 -4.23
C PRO A 15 -5.78 8.94 -3.13
N LEU A 16 -5.00 7.93 -3.50
CA LEU A 16 -4.36 7.01 -2.55
C LEU A 16 -3.35 7.71 -1.65
N THR A 17 -2.45 8.50 -2.23
CA THR A 17 -1.40 9.21 -1.46
C THR A 17 -1.99 10.25 -0.50
N SER A 18 -3.07 10.93 -0.88
CA SER A 18 -3.78 11.90 -0.04
C SER A 18 -4.50 11.23 1.14
N LEU A 19 -5.15 10.09 0.89
CA LEU A 19 -5.83 9.31 1.93
C LEU A 19 -4.82 8.72 2.93
N LEU A 20 -3.71 8.15 2.46
CA LEU A 20 -2.62 7.67 3.30
C LEU A 20 -2.04 8.79 4.18
N ALA A 21 -1.79 9.96 3.60
CA ALA A 21 -1.32 11.12 4.37
C ALA A 21 -2.35 11.60 5.40
N LYS A 22 -3.64 11.57 5.07
CA LYS A 22 -4.72 11.89 6.01
C LYS A 22 -4.76 10.89 7.17
N LYS A 23 -4.71 9.59 6.88
CA LYS A 23 -4.68 8.52 7.89
C LYS A 23 -3.50 8.69 8.84
N GLY A 24 -2.29 8.93 8.31
CA GLY A 24 -1.09 9.15 9.13
C GLY A 24 -1.21 10.35 10.08
N ARG A 25 -1.83 11.46 9.63
CA ARG A 25 -2.12 12.61 10.51
C ARG A 25 -3.12 12.27 11.62
N LEU A 26 -4.16 11.51 11.29
CA LEU A 26 -5.18 11.10 12.27
C LEU A 26 -4.62 10.11 13.29
N GLN A 27 -3.81 9.14 12.87
CA GLN A 27 -3.11 8.21 13.75
C GLN A 27 -2.21 8.96 14.73
N LYS A 28 -1.40 9.91 14.24
CA LYS A 28 -0.58 10.75 15.13
C LYS A 28 -1.43 11.51 16.14
N LYS A 29 -2.53 12.13 15.70
CA LYS A 29 -3.46 12.85 16.59
C LYS A 29 -4.05 11.92 17.65
N ARG A 30 -4.43 10.70 17.28
CA ARG A 30 -4.93 9.67 18.19
C ARG A 30 -3.89 9.29 19.24
N ASP A 31 -2.65 9.03 18.80
CA ASP A 31 -1.56 8.67 19.69
C ASP A 31 -1.23 9.82 20.66
N ASP A 32 -1.23 11.07 20.18
CA ASP A 32 -1.06 12.26 21.02
C ASP A 32 -2.18 12.35 22.08
N LEU A 33 -3.44 12.07 21.71
CA LEU A 33 -4.59 12.07 22.64
C LEU A 33 -4.51 10.92 23.66
N LEU A 34 -4.08 9.73 23.27
CA LEU A 34 -3.88 8.59 24.18
C LEU A 34 -2.75 8.84 25.17
N ASN A 35 -1.66 9.46 24.70
CA ASN A 35 -0.56 9.88 25.57
C ASN A 35 -1.04 10.91 26.61
N LEU A 36 -1.87 11.87 26.19
CA LEU A 36 -2.53 12.82 27.09
C LEU A 36 -3.46 12.12 28.08
N GLU A 37 -4.28 11.18 27.63
CA GLU A 37 -5.18 10.41 28.51
C GLU A 37 -4.42 9.62 29.58
N THR A 38 -3.21 9.15 29.24
CA THR A 38 -2.35 8.41 30.17
C THR A 38 -1.61 9.31 31.15
N SER A 39 -1.10 10.47 30.71
CA SER A 39 -0.25 11.37 31.50
C SER A 39 -1.04 12.37 32.36
N LEU A 40 -2.17 12.87 31.86
CA LEU A 40 -2.97 13.90 32.52
C LEU A 40 -3.52 13.48 33.91
N PRO A 41 -3.90 12.21 34.17
CA PRO A 41 -4.28 11.78 35.52
C PRO A 41 -3.16 11.92 36.55
N GLU A 42 -1.91 11.65 36.17
CA GLU A 42 -0.74 11.80 37.04
C GLU A 42 -0.47 13.28 37.33
N GLU A 43 -0.50 14.13 36.30
CA GLU A 43 -0.37 15.59 36.44
C GLU A 43 -1.45 16.18 37.38
N ILE A 44 -2.71 15.74 37.22
CA ILE A 44 -3.81 16.16 38.10
C ILE A 44 -3.54 15.73 39.55
N ALA A 45 -3.01 14.53 39.76
CA ALA A 45 -2.71 14.01 41.09
C ALA A 45 -1.55 14.76 41.75
N GLU A 46 -0.53 15.16 40.99
CA GLU A 46 0.59 15.97 41.48
C GLU A 46 0.13 17.38 41.87
N VAL A 47 -0.61 18.06 40.99
CA VAL A 47 -1.16 19.39 41.27
C VAL A 47 -2.09 19.36 42.49
N ALA A 48 -2.90 18.30 42.65
CA ALA A 48 -3.77 18.15 43.81
C ALA A 48 -3.01 17.94 45.13
N LYS A 49 -1.79 17.36 45.10
CA LYS A 49 -0.96 17.15 46.30
C LYS A 49 -0.22 18.41 46.74
N GLU A 50 0.19 19.25 45.80
CA GLU A 50 0.95 20.48 46.08
C GLU A 50 0.04 21.69 46.38
N MET A 51 -1.28 21.52 46.26
CA MET A 51 -2.26 22.59 46.43
C MET A 51 -2.58 22.96 47.88
N ASP A 52 -2.67 24.26 48.16
CA ASP A 52 -3.47 24.78 49.28
C ASP A 52 -4.96 24.80 48.88
N PRO A 53 -5.84 24.03 49.53
CA PRO A 53 -7.27 23.98 49.20
C PRO A 53 -8.01 25.32 49.36
N LEU A 54 -7.39 26.35 49.95
CA LEU A 54 -7.94 27.70 50.03
C LEU A 54 -7.56 28.61 48.84
N ASP A 55 -6.65 28.19 47.96
CA ASP A 55 -6.30 28.94 46.75
C ASP A 55 -7.29 28.68 45.60
N SER A 56 -8.18 29.65 45.36
CA SER A 56 -9.24 29.53 44.37
C SER A 56 -8.72 29.35 42.94
N LYS A 57 -7.55 29.92 42.60
CA LYS A 57 -7.01 29.83 41.23
C LYS A 57 -6.55 28.42 40.90
N CYS A 58 -6.04 27.72 41.90
CA CYS A 58 -5.54 26.37 41.72
C CYS A 58 -6.71 25.36 41.70
N ALA A 59 -7.79 25.63 42.46
CA ALA A 59 -9.05 24.87 42.36
C ALA A 59 -9.70 24.98 40.97
N ASP A 60 -9.72 26.18 40.37
CA ASP A 60 -10.20 26.39 39.00
C ASP A 60 -9.34 25.62 37.97
N THR A 61 -8.02 25.59 38.18
CA THR A 61 -7.09 24.88 37.30
C THR A 61 -7.33 23.37 37.33
N LEU A 62 -7.51 22.78 38.52
CA LEU A 62 -7.86 21.36 38.66
C LEU A 62 -9.20 21.02 38.00
N LEU A 63 -10.18 21.92 38.10
CA LEU A 63 -11.49 21.73 37.46
C LEU A 63 -11.37 21.71 35.94
N ILE A 64 -10.56 22.59 35.36
CA ILE A 64 -10.28 22.63 33.91
C ILE A 64 -9.54 21.36 33.47
N LEU A 65 -8.54 20.89 34.21
CA LEU A 65 -7.79 19.69 33.84
C LEU A 65 -8.67 18.43 33.91
N LYS A 66 -9.52 18.30 34.94
CA LYS A 66 -10.50 17.20 35.04
C LYS A 66 -11.51 17.24 33.91
N ALA A 67 -12.07 18.40 33.60
CA ALA A 67 -12.99 18.55 32.47
C ALA A 67 -12.31 18.19 31.12
N ARG A 68 -11.02 18.53 30.95
CA ARG A 68 -10.25 18.11 29.77
C ARG A 68 -10.09 16.59 29.71
N LEU A 69 -9.74 15.95 30.83
CA LEU A 69 -9.60 14.50 30.94
C LEU A 69 -10.92 13.78 30.59
N GLU A 70 -12.05 14.27 31.10
CA GLU A 70 -13.38 13.71 30.82
C GLU A 70 -13.76 13.80 29.33
N CYS A 71 -13.28 14.80 28.60
CA CYS A 71 -13.54 14.95 27.16
C CYS A 71 -12.57 14.19 26.24
N LEU A 72 -11.49 13.59 26.76
CA LEU A 72 -10.51 12.88 25.93
C LEU A 72 -11.07 11.62 25.25
N PRO A 73 -11.83 10.74 25.95
CA PRO A 73 -12.38 9.53 25.34
C PRO A 73 -13.27 9.81 24.12
N ASP A 74 -14.12 10.86 24.21
CA ASP A 74 -15.00 11.27 23.11
C ASP A 74 -14.20 11.74 21.89
N LYS A 75 -13.14 12.52 22.12
CA LYS A 75 -12.25 13.00 21.05
C LYS A 75 -11.45 11.87 20.41
N ILE A 76 -11.01 10.89 21.20
CA ILE A 76 -10.33 9.69 20.68
C ILE A 76 -11.31 8.90 19.81
N THR A 77 -12.54 8.71 20.27
CA THR A 77 -13.61 8.02 19.52
C THR A 77 -13.93 8.74 18.20
N GLU A 78 -13.99 10.07 18.20
CA GLU A 78 -14.19 10.87 16.98
C GLU A 78 -13.06 10.63 15.97
N VAL A 79 -11.80 10.67 16.42
CA VAL A 79 -10.63 10.41 15.56
C VAL A 79 -10.63 8.96 15.05
N ASP A 80 -11.00 7.99 15.88
CA ASP A 80 -11.11 6.58 15.48
C ASP A 80 -12.17 6.38 14.39
N ASN A 81 -13.32 7.04 14.50
CA ASN A 81 -14.35 7.05 13.47
C ASN A 81 -13.85 7.69 12.16
N GLU A 82 -13.11 8.80 12.24
CA GLU A 82 -12.49 9.40 11.06
C GLU A 82 -11.46 8.47 10.40
N ILE A 83 -10.66 7.75 11.18
CA ILE A 83 -9.71 6.75 10.67
C ILE A 83 -10.45 5.62 9.97
N ALA A 84 -11.55 5.12 10.55
CA ALA A 84 -12.37 4.07 9.94
C ALA A 84 -12.93 4.52 8.58
N GLN A 85 -13.47 5.74 8.48
CA GLN A 85 -13.94 6.31 7.21
C GLN A 85 -12.82 6.47 6.17
N VAL A 86 -11.60 6.82 6.60
CA VAL A 86 -10.46 6.91 5.68
C VAL A 86 -10.04 5.52 5.20
N ASN A 87 -10.11 4.49 6.04
CA ASN A 87 -9.84 3.11 5.62
C ASN A 87 -10.86 2.61 4.60
N GLU A 88 -12.15 2.89 4.79
CA GLU A 88 -13.19 2.54 3.81
C GLU A 88 -12.91 3.19 2.45
N LYS A 89 -12.57 4.49 2.45
CA LYS A 89 -12.19 5.21 1.21
C LYS A 89 -10.90 4.70 0.58
N LEU A 90 -9.95 4.22 1.40
CA LEU A 90 -8.74 3.56 0.89
C LEU A 90 -9.11 2.25 0.20
N ASP A 91 -9.98 1.45 0.79
CA ASP A 91 -10.44 0.19 0.18
C ASP A 91 -11.17 0.45 -1.14
N GLU A 92 -12.04 1.47 -1.21
CA GLU A 92 -12.70 1.88 -2.46
C GLU A 92 -11.70 2.30 -3.54
N ALA A 93 -10.78 3.22 -3.22
CA ALA A 93 -9.76 3.68 -4.15
C ALA A 93 -8.82 2.53 -4.60
N LEU A 94 -8.64 1.53 -3.74
CA LEU A 94 -7.86 0.34 -4.06
C LEU A 94 -8.55 -0.59 -5.04
N VAL A 95 -9.88 -0.67 -5.06
CA VAL A 95 -10.58 -1.47 -6.09
C VAL A 95 -10.22 -0.98 -7.50
N GLU A 96 -10.25 0.34 -7.70
CA GLU A 96 -9.88 0.96 -8.97
C GLU A 96 -8.40 0.75 -9.29
N ALA A 97 -7.54 0.91 -8.29
CA ALA A 97 -6.10 0.70 -8.40
C ALA A 97 -5.75 -0.75 -8.78
N VAL A 98 -6.36 -1.73 -8.13
CA VAL A 98 -6.17 -3.16 -8.41
C VAL A 98 -6.62 -3.49 -9.83
N SER A 99 -7.81 -3.03 -10.24
CA SER A 99 -8.32 -3.20 -11.61
C SER A 99 -7.33 -2.64 -12.66
N PHE A 100 -6.76 -1.47 -12.37
CA PHE A 100 -5.75 -0.86 -13.22
C PHE A 100 -4.46 -1.70 -13.28
N LEU A 101 -3.94 -2.20 -12.15
CA LEU A 101 -2.79 -3.09 -12.11
C LEU A 101 -3.02 -4.40 -12.89
N GLU A 102 -4.22 -4.97 -12.81
CA GLU A 102 -4.58 -6.16 -13.57
C GLU A 102 -4.53 -5.89 -15.08
N SER A 103 -4.94 -4.69 -15.52
CA SER A 103 -4.83 -4.29 -16.93
C SER A 103 -3.38 -4.16 -17.39
N ILE A 104 -2.49 -3.62 -16.54
CA ILE A 104 -1.05 -3.53 -16.82
C ILE A 104 -0.46 -4.93 -16.93
N TRP A 105 -0.76 -5.83 -15.99
CA TRP A 105 -0.25 -7.20 -16.01
C TRP A 105 -0.75 -8.01 -17.20
N ALA A 106 -2.02 -7.89 -17.58
CA ALA A 106 -2.51 -8.57 -18.77
C ALA A 106 -1.71 -8.18 -20.01
N LYS A 107 -1.40 -6.87 -20.14
CA LYS A 107 -0.60 -6.33 -21.23
C LYS A 107 0.88 -6.76 -21.15
N ASP A 108 1.49 -6.71 -19.96
CA ASP A 108 2.88 -7.13 -19.74
C ASP A 108 3.06 -8.63 -20.01
N ASN A 109 2.08 -9.46 -19.64
CA ASN A 109 2.08 -10.88 -19.91
C ASN A 109 1.93 -11.19 -21.41
N GLU A 110 1.08 -10.45 -22.13
CA GLU A 110 0.96 -10.56 -23.61
C GLU A 110 2.30 -10.23 -24.30
N LEU A 111 2.97 -9.18 -23.84
CA LEU A 111 4.27 -8.76 -24.38
C LEU A 111 5.39 -9.75 -24.05
N ALA A 112 5.49 -10.19 -22.80
CA ALA A 112 6.48 -11.17 -22.37
C ALA A 112 6.29 -12.51 -23.10
N THR A 113 5.04 -12.94 -23.29
CA THR A 113 4.70 -14.13 -24.07
C THR A 113 5.12 -13.97 -25.53
N THR A 114 4.83 -12.82 -26.14
CA THR A 114 5.20 -12.53 -27.52
C THR A 114 6.72 -12.51 -27.70
N ALA A 115 7.44 -11.83 -26.81
CA ALA A 115 8.90 -11.76 -26.82
C ALA A 115 9.54 -13.14 -26.61
N ALA A 116 9.00 -13.96 -25.70
CA ALA A 116 9.45 -15.33 -25.49
C ALA A 116 9.24 -16.18 -26.75
N ILE A 117 8.07 -16.11 -27.39
CA ILE A 117 7.80 -16.81 -28.66
C ILE A 117 8.78 -16.37 -29.75
N GLN A 118 9.05 -15.07 -29.89
CA GLN A 118 10.00 -14.54 -30.87
C GLN A 118 11.45 -14.98 -30.57
N ALA A 119 11.86 -15.02 -29.30
CA ALA A 119 13.17 -15.49 -28.89
C ALA A 119 13.35 -17.00 -29.11
N LEU A 120 12.27 -17.76 -29.00
CA LEU A 120 12.25 -19.22 -29.19
C LEU A 120 12.00 -19.62 -30.65
N GLN A 121 11.45 -18.75 -31.49
CA GLN A 121 11.20 -19.00 -32.91
C GLN A 121 12.41 -19.59 -33.68
N PRO A 122 13.67 -19.17 -33.41
CA PRO A 122 14.85 -19.77 -34.03
C PRO A 122 15.16 -21.21 -33.56
N TRP A 123 14.66 -21.60 -32.39
CA TRP A 123 14.90 -22.89 -31.74
C TRP A 123 13.74 -23.88 -31.94
N CYS A 124 12.53 -23.37 -32.22
CA CYS A 124 11.37 -24.19 -32.49
C CYS A 124 11.38 -24.67 -33.94
N THR A 125 11.36 -25.99 -34.14
CA THR A 125 11.31 -26.59 -35.48
C THR A 125 9.88 -26.69 -36.03
N SER A 126 8.88 -26.46 -35.17
CA SER A 126 7.46 -26.40 -35.54
C SER A 126 6.68 -25.42 -34.67
N ASN A 127 5.54 -24.94 -35.17
CA ASN A 127 4.59 -24.10 -34.42
C ASN A 127 3.98 -24.80 -33.18
N ALA A 128 4.04 -26.13 -33.11
CA ALA A 128 3.54 -26.90 -31.97
C ALA A 128 4.51 -26.82 -30.76
N GLU A 129 5.82 -26.85 -31.00
CA GLU A 129 6.85 -26.70 -29.96
C GLU A 129 6.84 -25.27 -29.37
N ALA A 130 6.75 -24.25 -30.23
CA ALA A 130 6.66 -22.86 -29.79
C ALA A 130 5.43 -22.62 -28.90
N ARG A 131 4.29 -23.25 -29.23
CA ARG A 131 3.08 -23.20 -28.41
C ARG A 131 3.24 -23.94 -27.09
N ASN A 132 3.90 -25.10 -27.04
CA ASN A 132 4.09 -25.85 -25.79
C ASN A 132 5.01 -25.11 -24.80
N ILE A 133 6.02 -24.40 -25.29
CA ILE A 133 6.86 -23.55 -24.43
C ILE A 133 6.08 -22.31 -23.98
N ALA A 134 5.23 -21.73 -24.84
CA ALA A 134 4.32 -20.67 -24.45
C ALA A 134 3.29 -21.11 -23.39
N VAL A 135 2.86 -22.37 -23.42
CA VAL A 135 2.01 -23.00 -22.39
C VAL A 135 2.76 -23.24 -21.07
N SER A 136 4.09 -23.06 -21.04
CA SER A 136 4.94 -23.15 -19.83
C SER A 136 5.19 -21.79 -19.14
N LEU A 137 4.74 -20.67 -19.74
CA LEU A 137 4.64 -19.34 -19.12
C LEU A 137 3.64 -19.15 -17.96
N PRO A 138 2.77 -20.10 -17.53
CA PRO A 138 1.87 -19.94 -16.39
C PRO A 138 2.53 -19.56 -15.06
N ARG A 139 3.86 -19.65 -14.93
CA ARG A 139 4.60 -19.07 -13.79
C ARG A 139 4.38 -17.56 -13.66
N ILE A 140 4.22 -16.84 -14.78
CA ILE A 140 3.89 -15.41 -14.78
C ILE A 140 2.46 -15.17 -14.27
N SER A 141 1.50 -15.99 -14.70
CA SER A 141 0.12 -15.97 -14.19
C SER A 141 0.01 -16.37 -12.71
N MET A 142 0.92 -17.22 -12.20
CA MET A 142 1.02 -17.55 -10.77
C MET A 142 1.52 -16.38 -9.92
N LEU A 143 2.42 -15.53 -10.44
CA LEU A 143 2.86 -14.30 -9.78
C LEU A 143 1.70 -13.32 -9.65
N ALA A 144 0.88 -13.14 -10.69
CA ALA A 144 -0.33 -12.31 -10.63
C ALA A 144 -1.32 -12.79 -9.56
N ASN A 145 -1.55 -14.11 -9.45
CA ASN A 145 -2.39 -14.66 -8.38
C ASN A 145 -1.79 -14.52 -6.98
N SER A 146 -0.46 -14.55 -6.85
CA SER A 146 0.24 -14.36 -5.57
C SER A 146 0.15 -12.91 -5.09
N VAL A 147 0.34 -11.93 -5.97
CA VAL A 147 0.17 -10.51 -5.62
C VAL A 147 -1.30 -10.20 -5.33
N ARG A 148 -2.23 -10.79 -6.10
CA ARG A 148 -3.67 -10.71 -5.81
C ARG A 148 -3.97 -11.25 -4.41
N SER A 149 -3.44 -12.42 -4.04
CA SER A 149 -3.60 -13.00 -2.71
C SER A 149 -3.02 -12.12 -1.58
N VAL A 150 -1.86 -11.49 -1.79
CA VAL A 150 -1.24 -10.55 -0.83
C VAL A 150 -2.05 -9.26 -0.71
N LEU A 151 -2.58 -8.73 -1.82
CA LEU A 151 -3.46 -7.56 -1.83
C LEU A 151 -4.83 -7.84 -1.19
N TYR A 152 -5.30 -9.09 -1.16
CA TYR A 152 -6.55 -9.43 -0.45
C TYR A 152 -6.37 -9.77 1.03
N ALA A 153 -5.16 -10.11 1.48
CA ALA A 153 -4.89 -10.60 2.84
C ALA A 153 -4.41 -9.54 3.86
N THR A 154 -4.19 -8.29 3.44
CA THR A 154 -3.60 -7.23 4.28
C THR A 154 -4.61 -6.13 4.63
N ASP A 155 -4.30 -5.21 5.56
CA ASP A 155 -5.14 -4.02 5.81
C ASP A 155 -5.06 -3.02 4.64
N GLY A 156 -6.06 -2.14 4.48
CA GLY A 156 -6.16 -1.20 3.35
C GLY A 156 -4.96 -0.26 3.18
N GLU A 157 -4.22 0.08 4.24
CA GLU A 157 -3.00 0.89 4.11
C GLU A 157 -1.83 0.08 3.55
N ALA A 158 -1.62 -1.12 4.06
CA ALA A 158 -0.58 -2.01 3.56
C ALA A 158 -0.79 -2.31 2.05
N LYS A 159 -2.05 -2.51 1.64
CA LYS A 159 -2.43 -2.66 0.22
C LYS A 159 -2.08 -1.44 -0.62
N ALA A 160 -2.47 -0.24 -0.17
CA ALA A 160 -2.22 1.00 -0.90
C ALA A 160 -0.72 1.29 -1.05
N ARG A 161 0.07 1.03 -0.01
CA ARG A 161 1.54 1.15 -0.06
C ARG A 161 2.16 0.15 -1.03
N LEU A 162 1.73 -1.12 -0.99
CA LEU A 162 2.20 -2.15 -1.92
C LEU A 162 1.85 -1.79 -3.37
N PHE A 163 0.61 -1.32 -3.62
CA PHE A 163 0.19 -0.84 -4.93
C PHE A 163 1.11 0.25 -5.47
N LEU A 164 1.37 1.30 -4.67
CA LEU A 164 2.20 2.43 -5.08
C LEU A 164 3.66 2.01 -5.34
N ASP A 165 4.20 1.08 -4.55
CA ASP A 165 5.55 0.53 -4.78
C ASP A 165 5.63 -0.25 -6.10
N LEU A 166 4.65 -1.11 -6.38
CA LEU A 166 4.57 -1.84 -7.64
C LEU A 166 4.42 -0.90 -8.84
N LEU A 167 3.56 0.10 -8.73
CA LEU A 167 3.36 1.10 -9.79
C LEU A 167 4.66 1.85 -10.09
N LYS A 168 5.39 2.27 -9.05
CA LYS A 168 6.68 2.96 -9.19
C LYS A 168 7.72 2.06 -9.86
N ARG A 169 7.84 0.80 -9.43
CA ARG A 169 8.73 -0.18 -10.09
C ARG A 169 8.42 -0.27 -11.58
N TYR A 170 7.15 -0.39 -11.95
CA TYR A 170 6.76 -0.41 -13.37
C TYR A 170 7.12 0.90 -14.10
N GLN A 171 6.93 2.06 -13.48
CA GLN A 171 7.31 3.36 -14.06
C GLN A 171 8.82 3.45 -14.33
N ASP A 172 9.63 2.89 -13.42
CA ASP A 172 11.08 2.94 -13.49
C ASP A 172 11.66 1.95 -14.51
N SER A 173 11.16 0.71 -14.56
CA SER A 173 11.70 -0.37 -15.41
C SER A 173 10.91 -0.62 -16.71
N GLY A 174 9.66 -0.15 -16.79
CA GLY A 174 8.73 -0.44 -17.89
C GLY A 174 8.09 -1.83 -17.83
N THR A 175 8.24 -2.56 -16.72
CA THR A 175 7.79 -3.95 -16.55
C THR A 175 7.77 -4.38 -15.08
N LEU A 176 6.83 -5.25 -14.70
CA LEU A 176 6.80 -5.83 -13.36
C LEU A 176 7.46 -7.22 -13.29
N LEU A 177 7.77 -7.81 -14.44
CA LEU A 177 8.12 -9.23 -14.57
C LEU A 177 9.41 -9.47 -15.36
N HIS A 178 9.91 -8.47 -16.11
CA HIS A 178 10.92 -8.70 -17.15
C HIS A 178 12.25 -9.24 -16.63
N ASP A 179 12.74 -8.76 -15.49
CA ASP A 179 14.04 -9.17 -14.94
C ASP A 179 14.00 -10.64 -14.46
N ASP A 180 12.92 -11.03 -13.78
CA ASP A 180 12.71 -12.40 -13.31
C ASP A 180 12.45 -13.38 -14.46
N VAL A 181 11.75 -12.94 -15.51
CA VAL A 181 11.49 -13.75 -16.72
C VAL A 181 12.75 -13.90 -17.57
N LEU A 182 13.51 -12.83 -17.81
CA LEU A 182 14.78 -12.89 -18.55
C LEU A 182 15.82 -13.77 -17.85
N ALA A 183 15.88 -13.72 -16.52
CA ALA A 183 16.77 -14.57 -15.73
C ALA A 183 16.42 -16.06 -15.83
N CYS A 184 15.15 -16.38 -16.09
CA CYS A 184 14.68 -17.76 -16.27
C CYS A 184 14.78 -18.26 -17.72
N LEU A 185 15.04 -17.37 -18.70
CA LEU A 185 15.28 -17.79 -20.07
C LEU A 185 16.71 -18.34 -20.20
N PRO A 186 16.91 -19.45 -20.93
CA PRO A 186 18.25 -19.97 -21.16
C PRO A 186 19.07 -18.89 -21.87
N THR A 187 20.10 -18.39 -21.18
CA THR A 187 21.05 -17.45 -21.77
C THR A 187 21.92 -18.23 -22.75
N ASN A 188 22.15 -17.68 -23.94
CA ASN A 188 22.98 -18.26 -25.01
C ASN A 188 24.41 -18.65 -24.58
N SER A 189 24.81 -18.42 -23.32
CA SER A 189 26.07 -18.85 -22.74
C SER A 189 26.16 -20.34 -22.41
N GLU A 190 25.05 -21.08 -22.33
CA GLU A 190 25.08 -22.53 -21.99
C GLU A 190 24.90 -23.48 -23.18
N THR A 191 24.89 -22.98 -24.42
CA THR A 191 25.06 -23.86 -25.60
C THR A 191 26.49 -23.79 -26.12
N LYS A 192 27.40 -24.38 -25.35
CA LYS A 192 28.62 -24.96 -25.91
C LYS A 192 28.78 -26.38 -25.37
N ASN A 193 28.34 -27.32 -26.22
CA ASN A 193 28.53 -28.77 -26.20
C ASN A 193 27.82 -29.57 -25.10
#